data_AF-A0A819ABC4-F1
#
_entry.id   AF-A0A819ABC4-F1
#
_cell.length_a   1.000
_cell.length_b   1.000
_cell.length_c   1.000
_cell.angle_alpha   90.00
_cell.angle_beta   90.00
_cell.angle_gamma   90.00
#
_symmetry.space_group_name_H-M   'P 1'
#
loop_
_entity.id
_entity.type
_entity.pdbx_description
1 polymer ?
#
loop_
_entity_poly.entity_id
_entity_poly.type
_entity_poly.pdbx_seq_one_letter_code
_entity_poly.pdbx_strand_id
1 'polypeptide(L)'
;MTQNSNQLTKIWNELSNAIDQMFQGNSLSLSDYSNINKGVAKYFESFEYNDLFLKQSSNKTTTNNKQTEDSDAADPGDLEMSIPGGQMYFLLKKKLKESLQKIAKDKSDSSGEDFFGFYAKTWQSYKSISEIVNCICHHMNFHFVKNQQKLNRKDIVYIYVMAMRIWQLVFFDPLNRQVTLACLQLIKAERQNEVINTRLISGVI
;
A
#
# COMPACT_ATOMS: atom_id res chain seq x y z
N MET A 1 -11.12 17.62 20.16
CA MET A 1 -10.47 16.36 19.73
C MET A 1 -11.46 15.32 19.18
N THR A 2 -12.68 15.20 19.72
CA THR A 2 -13.72 14.23 19.29
C THR A 2 -14.22 14.40 17.84
N GLN A 3 -14.37 15.63 17.34
CA GLN A 3 -14.90 15.87 15.99
C GLN A 3 -13.97 15.37 14.87
N ASN A 4 -12.66 15.56 15.01
CA ASN A 4 -11.67 15.13 14.01
C ASN A 4 -11.49 13.60 14.00
N SER A 5 -11.61 12.95 15.16
CA SER A 5 -11.58 11.49 15.27
C SER A 5 -12.78 10.86 14.55
N ASN A 6 -13.97 11.42 14.69
CA ASN A 6 -15.17 10.89 14.02
C ASN A 6 -15.11 11.05 12.50
N GLN A 7 -14.55 12.18 12.01
CA GLN A 7 -14.34 12.41 10.58
C GLN A 7 -13.32 11.41 9.99
N LEU A 8 -12.20 11.18 10.68
CA LEU A 8 -11.20 10.21 10.26
C LEU A 8 -11.79 8.80 10.16
N THR A 9 -12.50 8.34 11.19
CA THR A 9 -13.13 7.02 11.20
C THR A 9 -14.09 6.86 10.03
N LYS A 10 -14.90 7.88 9.73
CA LYS A 10 -15.83 7.84 8.60
C LYS A 10 -15.09 7.70 7.26
N ILE A 11 -14.13 8.58 7.00
CA ILE A 11 -13.37 8.59 5.73
C ILE A 11 -12.57 7.29 5.58
N TRP A 12 -11.97 6.83 6.67
CA TRP A 12 -11.25 5.56 6.70
C TRP A 12 -12.16 4.38 6.38
N ASN A 13 -13.37 4.33 6.94
CA ASN A 13 -14.31 3.25 6.66
C ASN A 13 -14.74 3.25 5.18
N GLU A 14 -15.00 4.42 4.60
CA GLU A 14 -15.33 4.55 3.17
C GLU A 14 -14.16 4.08 2.28
N LEU A 15 -12.94 4.54 2.57
CA LEU A 15 -11.73 4.14 1.85
C LEU A 15 -11.43 2.64 2.01
N SER A 16 -11.51 2.10 3.23
CA SER A 16 -11.25 0.69 3.51
C SER A 16 -12.25 -0.21 2.79
N ASN A 17 -13.54 0.17 2.76
CA ASN A 17 -14.56 -0.57 2.04
C ASN A 17 -14.31 -0.54 0.53
N ALA A 18 -13.94 0.62 -0.02
CA ALA A 18 -13.56 0.72 -1.43
C ALA A 18 -12.36 -0.17 -1.78
N ILE A 19 -11.34 -0.20 -0.92
CA ILE A 19 -10.18 -1.10 -1.07
C ILE A 19 -10.64 -2.56 -1.08
N ASP A 20 -11.48 -2.97 -0.14
CA ASP A 20 -12.01 -4.34 -0.09
C ASP A 20 -12.80 -4.72 -1.34
N GLN A 21 -13.64 -3.82 -1.84
CA GLN A 21 -14.40 -4.02 -3.06
C GLN A 21 -13.49 -4.19 -4.28
N MET A 22 -12.46 -3.35 -4.41
CA MET A 22 -11.51 -3.45 -5.51
C MET A 22 -10.70 -4.75 -5.45
N PHE A 23 -10.31 -5.20 -4.26
CA PHE A 23 -9.65 -6.49 -4.08
C PHE A 23 -10.54 -7.70 -4.39
N GLN A 24 -11.87 -7.55 -4.28
CA GLN A 24 -12.84 -8.55 -4.73
C GLN A 24 -13.06 -8.53 -6.25
N GLY A 25 -12.42 -7.62 -6.98
CA GLY A 25 -12.55 -7.47 -8.44
C GLY A 25 -13.66 -6.52 -8.87
N ASN A 26 -14.31 -5.81 -7.94
CA ASN A 26 -15.33 -4.82 -8.28
C ASN A 26 -14.66 -3.51 -8.71
N SER A 27 -15.22 -2.87 -9.75
CA SER A 27 -14.77 -1.54 -10.15
C SER A 27 -15.34 -0.48 -9.21
N LEU A 28 -14.51 0.48 -8.81
CA LEU A 28 -14.97 1.62 -8.01
C LEU A 28 -15.79 2.56 -8.90
N SER A 29 -17.01 2.92 -8.46
CA SER A 29 -17.84 3.86 -9.22
C SER A 29 -17.22 5.26 -9.20
N LEU A 30 -17.48 6.05 -10.24
CA LEU A 30 -16.98 7.44 -10.30
C LEU A 30 -17.53 8.29 -9.15
N SER A 31 -18.76 8.01 -8.71
CA SER A 31 -19.38 8.65 -7.56
C SER A 31 -18.62 8.34 -6.27
N ASP A 32 -18.36 7.05 -6.02
CA ASP A 32 -17.63 6.61 -4.82
C ASP A 32 -16.21 7.16 -4.80
N TYR A 33 -15.51 7.08 -5.94
CA TYR A 33 -14.19 7.69 -6.10
C TYR A 33 -14.21 9.19 -5.77
N SER A 34 -15.15 9.94 -6.35
CA SER A 34 -15.27 11.39 -6.14
C SER A 34 -15.57 11.72 -4.68
N ASN A 35 -16.48 10.98 -4.04
CA ASN A 35 -16.88 11.20 -2.66
C ASN A 35 -15.73 10.92 -1.68
N ILE A 36 -15.06 9.78 -1.84
CA ILE A 36 -13.91 9.41 -1.00
C ILE A 36 -12.78 10.43 -1.20
N ASN A 37 -12.43 10.74 -2.46
CA ASN A 37 -11.36 11.69 -2.76
C ASN A 37 -11.63 13.08 -2.15
N LYS A 38 -12.87 13.59 -2.25
CA LYS A 38 -13.28 14.84 -1.60
C LYS A 38 -13.20 14.75 -0.08
N GLY A 39 -13.62 13.62 0.50
CA GLY A 39 -13.54 13.39 1.95
C GLY A 39 -12.10 13.44 2.45
N VAL A 40 -11.19 12.73 1.77
CA VAL A 40 -9.76 12.73 2.06
C VAL A 40 -9.16 14.13 1.89
N ALA A 41 -9.42 14.80 0.76
CA ALA A 41 -8.95 16.16 0.51
C ALA A 41 -9.36 17.11 1.64
N LYS A 42 -10.67 17.17 1.95
CA LYS A 42 -11.21 18.02 3.01
C LYS A 42 -10.59 17.73 4.37
N TYR A 43 -10.33 16.47 4.69
CA TYR A 43 -9.66 16.10 5.93
C TYR A 43 -8.26 16.70 6.00
N PHE A 44 -7.42 16.48 4.98
CA PHE A 44 -6.04 17.00 4.97
C PHE A 44 -5.95 18.52 4.84
N GLU A 45 -6.81 19.16 4.06
CA GLU A 45 -6.92 20.62 3.96
C GLU A 45 -7.32 21.26 5.29
N SER A 46 -8.17 20.60 6.09
CA SER A 46 -8.53 21.11 7.43
C SER A 46 -7.35 21.13 8.41
N PHE A 47 -6.31 20.32 8.17
CA PHE A 47 -5.06 20.35 8.93
C PHE A 47 -4.03 21.32 8.35
N GLU A 48 -4.20 21.76 7.11
CA GLU A 48 -3.31 22.73 6.44
C GLU A 48 -3.34 24.11 7.13
N TYR A 49 -4.40 24.40 7.89
CA TYR A 49 -4.43 25.57 8.80
C TYR A 49 -3.59 25.41 10.09
N ASN A 50 -3.07 24.21 10.39
CA ASN A 50 -2.31 23.92 11.60
C ASN A 50 -0.82 23.67 11.33
N ASP A 51 -0.19 24.55 10.54
CA ASP A 51 1.28 24.72 10.48
C ASP A 51 1.90 24.99 11.89
N LEU A 52 1.06 25.22 12.89
CA LEU A 52 1.38 25.29 14.31
C LEU A 52 1.77 23.95 14.96
N PHE A 53 1.32 22.79 14.45
CA PHE A 53 1.61 21.50 15.08
C PHE A 53 3.08 21.06 14.88
N LEU A 54 3.71 21.45 13.77
CA LEU A 54 5.12 21.15 13.48
C LEU A 54 6.10 22.03 14.27
N LYS A 55 5.69 23.24 14.66
CA LYS A 55 6.50 24.11 15.54
C LYS A 55 6.63 23.57 16.96
N GLN A 56 5.70 22.73 17.43
CA GLN A 56 5.77 22.17 18.78
C GLN A 56 6.76 20.98 18.91
N SER A 57 7.03 20.23 17.83
CA SER A 57 8.04 19.16 17.85
C SER A 57 9.49 19.66 17.73
N SER A 58 9.70 20.94 17.38
CA SER A 58 11.05 21.51 17.29
C SER A 58 11.66 21.83 18.68
N ASN A 59 10.88 21.76 19.76
CA ASN A 59 11.32 22.18 21.10
C ASN A 59 11.58 21.03 22.10
N LYS A 60 11.73 19.78 21.66
CA LYS A 60 12.23 18.70 22.53
C LYS A 60 13.37 17.93 21.88
N THR A 61 14.58 18.44 22.07
CA THR A 61 15.83 17.67 21.91
C THR A 61 16.06 16.73 23.10
N THR A 62 16.79 15.64 22.81
CA THR A 62 17.55 14.73 23.71
C THR A 62 16.71 13.60 24.34
N THR A 63 16.94 12.32 24.05
CA THR A 63 18.18 11.56 24.29
C THR A 63 18.17 10.17 23.62
N ASN A 64 19.37 9.77 23.17
CA ASN A 64 19.98 8.42 23.14
C ASN A 64 19.66 7.39 22.04
N ASN A 65 20.73 7.13 21.27
CA ASN A 65 21.12 5.94 20.51
C ASN A 65 20.43 4.61 20.85
N LYS A 66 19.94 3.95 19.80
CA LYS A 66 20.18 2.52 19.58
C LYS A 66 20.18 2.20 18.08
N GLN A 67 21.33 1.74 17.59
CA GLN A 67 21.41 0.98 16.35
C GLN A 67 20.68 -0.35 16.57
N THR A 68 19.76 -0.70 15.68
CA THR A 68 19.35 -2.08 15.40
C THR A 68 18.70 -2.11 14.01
N GLU A 69 19.42 -2.77 13.12
CA GLU A 69 19.00 -3.78 12.14
C GLU A 69 17.54 -3.78 11.61
N ASP A 70 17.47 -3.99 10.29
CA ASP A 70 16.28 -4.25 9.47
C ASP A 70 15.16 -4.95 10.23
N SER A 71 14.17 -4.16 10.63
CA SER A 71 12.90 -4.65 11.12
C SER A 71 11.80 -3.86 10.43
N ASP A 72 11.21 -4.47 9.40
CA ASP A 72 10.08 -3.97 8.61
C ASP A 72 8.74 -3.84 9.40
N ALA A 73 8.84 -3.77 10.72
CA ALA A 73 7.76 -3.56 11.65
C ALA A 73 8.22 -2.66 12.80
N ALA A 74 8.78 -1.49 12.49
CA ALA A 74 8.80 -0.41 13.46
C ALA A 74 7.33 -0.01 13.74
N ASP A 75 6.87 -0.33 14.94
CA ASP A 75 5.62 0.19 15.50
C ASP A 75 5.74 1.72 15.52
N PRO A 76 4.79 2.49 14.95
CA PRO A 76 4.91 3.94 14.93
C PRO A 76 5.01 4.44 16.38
N GLY A 77 6.05 5.19 16.70
CA GLY A 77 6.21 5.76 18.04
C GLY A 77 4.97 6.60 18.39
N ASP A 78 4.57 6.65 19.67
CA ASP A 78 3.31 7.27 20.13
C ASP A 78 2.99 8.66 19.55
N LEU A 79 4.03 9.45 19.24
CA LEU A 79 3.90 10.77 18.62
C LEU A 79 3.43 10.74 17.15
N GLU A 80 3.75 9.68 16.43
CA GLU A 80 3.43 9.46 15.01
C GLU A 80 1.97 9.04 14.82
N MET A 81 1.42 8.27 15.77
CA MET A 81 0.00 7.94 15.85
C MET A 81 -0.87 9.10 16.33
N SER A 82 -0.26 10.09 17.00
CA SER A 82 -0.95 11.32 17.46
C SER A 82 -1.27 12.29 16.31
N ILE A 83 -0.57 12.18 15.18
CA ILE A 83 -0.81 13.04 14.01
C ILE A 83 -1.84 12.38 13.07
N PRO A 84 -2.94 13.07 12.72
CA PRO A 84 -3.96 12.66 11.74
C PRO A 84 -3.44 11.88 10.52
N GLY A 85 -2.40 12.42 9.85
CA GLY A 85 -1.81 11.79 8.67
C GLY A 85 -1.06 10.49 8.96
N GLY A 86 -0.40 10.39 10.12
CA GLY A 86 0.32 9.18 10.53
C GLY A 86 -0.63 8.03 10.84
N GLN A 87 -1.74 8.33 11.53
CA GLN A 87 -2.78 7.34 11.79
C GLN A 87 -3.39 6.78 10.50
N MET A 88 -3.75 7.66 9.55
CA MET A 88 -4.33 7.22 8.27
C MET A 88 -3.32 6.45 7.41
N TYR A 89 -2.05 6.88 7.38
CA TYR A 89 -0.99 6.18 6.67
C TYR A 89 -0.76 4.77 7.21
N PHE A 90 -0.70 4.62 8.55
CA PHE A 90 -0.54 3.32 9.19
C PHE A 90 -1.72 2.38 8.93
N LEU A 91 -2.95 2.89 9.07
CA LEU A 91 -4.17 2.12 8.77
C LEU A 91 -4.16 1.64 7.30
N LEU A 92 -3.77 2.51 6.37
CA LEU A 92 -3.65 2.16 4.96
C LEU A 92 -2.60 1.07 4.71
N LYS A 93 -1.40 1.23 5.29
CA LYS A 93 -0.31 0.24 5.21
C LYS A 93 -0.80 -1.12 5.71
N LYS A 94 -1.44 -1.15 6.88
CA LYS A 94 -1.98 -2.36 7.51
C LYS A 94 -3.04 -3.01 6.61
N LYS A 95 -4.00 -2.23 6.11
CA LYS A 95 -5.09 -2.73 5.27
C LYS A 95 -4.58 -3.38 3.98
N LEU A 96 -3.67 -2.71 3.27
CA LEU A 96 -3.08 -3.26 2.03
C LEU A 96 -2.33 -4.57 2.31
N LYS A 97 -1.57 -4.62 3.40
CA LYS A 97 -0.85 -5.83 3.82
C LYS A 97 -1.80 -6.98 4.14
N GLU A 98 -2.84 -6.74 4.93
CA GLU A 98 -3.83 -7.74 5.30
C GLU A 98 -4.63 -8.27 4.10
N SER A 99 -5.08 -7.38 3.21
CA SER A 99 -5.81 -7.77 1.99
C SER A 99 -4.92 -8.63 1.07
N LEU A 100 -3.65 -8.27 0.91
CA LEU A 100 -2.73 -9.04 0.08
C LEU A 100 -2.35 -10.39 0.72
N GLN A 101 -2.15 -10.43 2.04
CA GLN A 101 -1.91 -11.68 2.78
C GLN A 101 -3.09 -12.64 2.68
N LYS A 102 -4.32 -12.12 2.66
CA LYS A 102 -5.53 -12.94 2.46
C LYS A 102 -5.52 -13.61 1.08
N ILE A 103 -5.21 -12.84 0.04
CA ILE A 103 -5.11 -13.37 -1.33
C ILE A 103 -4.00 -14.42 -1.45
N ALA A 104 -2.86 -14.19 -0.81
CA ALA A 104 -1.75 -15.14 -0.81
C ALA A 104 -2.14 -16.47 -0.12
N LYS A 105 -2.90 -16.42 0.98
CA LYS A 105 -3.37 -17.61 1.70
C LYS A 105 -4.43 -18.39 0.93
N ASP A 106 -5.37 -17.71 0.28
CA ASP A 106 -6.46 -18.36 -0.46
C ASP A 106 -5.97 -19.22 -1.65
N LYS A 107 -4.70 -19.07 -2.06
CA LYS A 107 -4.12 -19.71 -3.24
C LYS A 107 -2.77 -20.41 -3.02
N SER A 108 -2.37 -20.63 -1.76
CA SER A 108 -1.13 -21.36 -1.41
C SER A 108 -1.06 -22.78 -1.99
N ASP A 109 -2.22 -23.35 -2.37
CA ASP A 109 -2.34 -24.75 -2.75
C ASP A 109 -2.40 -24.97 -4.28
N SER A 110 -2.31 -23.90 -5.08
CA SER A 110 -2.31 -23.99 -6.55
C SER A 110 -0.89 -24.15 -7.11
N SER A 111 -0.65 -25.17 -7.94
CA SER A 111 0.66 -25.47 -8.54
C SER A 111 0.60 -25.49 -10.08
N GLY A 112 1.67 -25.08 -10.75
CA GLY A 112 1.83 -25.20 -12.21
C GLY A 112 1.44 -23.94 -13.00
N GLU A 113 0.91 -24.09 -14.22
CA GLU A 113 0.49 -22.96 -15.06
C GLU A 113 -0.61 -22.10 -14.41
N ASP A 114 -1.49 -22.73 -13.62
CA ASP A 114 -2.53 -22.05 -12.85
C ASP A 114 -1.95 -21.05 -11.83
N PHE A 115 -0.78 -21.37 -11.26
CA PHE A 115 -0.08 -20.48 -10.33
C PHE A 115 0.44 -19.23 -11.05
N PHE A 116 1.03 -19.39 -12.24
CA PHE A 116 1.61 -18.26 -12.97
C PHE A 116 0.53 -17.31 -13.50
N GLY A 117 -0.58 -17.85 -14.03
CA GLY A 117 -1.75 -17.07 -14.42
C GLY A 117 -2.37 -16.31 -13.24
N PHE A 118 -2.48 -16.96 -12.08
CA PHE A 118 -2.93 -16.33 -10.85
C PHE A 118 -1.99 -15.20 -10.39
N TYR A 119 -0.68 -15.43 -10.40
CA TYR A 119 0.32 -14.45 -9.99
C TYR A 119 0.25 -13.19 -10.88
N ALA A 120 0.27 -13.38 -12.21
CA ALA A 120 0.21 -12.28 -13.17
C ALA A 120 -1.09 -11.46 -13.02
N LYS A 121 -2.24 -12.14 -12.89
CA LYS A 121 -3.53 -11.47 -12.69
C LYS A 121 -3.56 -10.68 -11.38
N THR A 122 -3.08 -11.28 -10.30
CA THR A 122 -3.06 -10.64 -8.98
C THR A 122 -2.16 -9.41 -8.98
N TRP A 123 -1.00 -9.48 -9.65
CA TRP A 123 -0.10 -8.35 -9.80
C TRP A 123 -0.76 -7.19 -10.55
N GLN A 124 -1.40 -7.45 -11.69
CA GLN A 124 -2.07 -6.42 -12.48
C GLN A 124 -3.23 -5.76 -11.71
N SER A 125 -4.01 -6.56 -10.99
CA SER A 125 -5.05 -6.06 -10.10
C SER A 125 -4.47 -5.20 -8.97
N TYR A 126 -3.43 -5.70 -8.28
CA TYR A 126 -2.80 -4.97 -7.18
C TYR A 126 -2.19 -3.64 -7.63
N LYS A 127 -1.53 -3.63 -8.79
CA LYS A 127 -0.96 -2.42 -9.40
C LYS A 127 -2.05 -1.38 -9.67
N SER A 128 -3.12 -1.78 -10.34
CA SER A 128 -4.28 -0.91 -10.63
C SER A 128 -4.90 -0.34 -9.34
N ILE A 129 -5.08 -1.18 -8.32
CA ILE A 129 -5.60 -0.75 -7.00
C ILE A 129 -4.66 0.26 -6.36
N SER A 130 -3.35 0.00 -6.40
CA SER A 130 -2.34 0.88 -5.81
C SER A 130 -2.30 2.25 -6.48
N GLU A 131 -2.52 2.32 -7.80
CA GLU A 131 -2.63 3.58 -8.54
C GLU A 131 -3.87 4.38 -8.10
N ILE A 132 -5.03 3.73 -8.02
CA ILE A 132 -6.29 4.37 -7.58
C ILE A 132 -6.17 4.88 -6.14
N VAL A 133 -5.66 4.05 -5.23
CA VAL A 133 -5.45 4.42 -3.83
C VAL A 133 -4.49 5.59 -3.70
N ASN A 134 -3.41 5.60 -4.49
CA ASN A 134 -2.46 6.71 -4.52
C ASN A 134 -3.12 8.01 -5.01
N CYS A 135 -4.01 7.94 -6.01
CA CYS A 135 -4.77 9.09 -6.49
C CYS A 135 -5.73 9.63 -5.41
N ILE A 136 -6.52 8.75 -4.78
CA ILE A 136 -7.44 9.13 -3.69
C ILE A 136 -6.68 9.80 -2.54
N CYS A 137 -5.47 9.31 -2.25
CA CYS A 137 -4.65 9.81 -1.16
C CYS A 137 -3.61 10.85 -1.59
N HIS A 138 -3.82 11.54 -2.73
CA HIS A 138 -2.91 12.56 -3.24
C HIS A 138 -2.61 13.66 -2.20
N HIS A 139 -3.63 14.14 -1.49
CA HIS A 139 -3.46 15.14 -0.43
C HIS A 139 -2.63 14.60 0.74
N MET A 140 -2.77 13.32 1.11
CA MET A 140 -1.91 12.72 2.13
C MET A 140 -0.44 12.70 1.68
N ASN A 141 -0.18 12.33 0.43
CA ASN A 141 1.17 12.38 -0.14
C ASN A 141 1.77 13.79 -0.08
N PHE A 142 0.98 14.81 -0.40
CA PHE A 142 1.45 16.18 -0.44
C PHE A 142 1.64 16.81 0.96
N HIS A 143 0.63 16.73 1.84
CA HIS A 143 0.66 17.43 3.13
C HIS A 143 1.33 16.62 4.26
N PHE A 144 1.27 15.28 4.21
CA PHE A 144 1.88 14.44 5.24
C PHE A 144 3.22 13.87 4.78
N VAL A 145 3.23 13.02 3.74
CA VAL A 145 4.43 12.26 3.35
C VAL A 145 5.59 13.19 2.98
N LYS A 146 5.36 14.18 2.12
CA LYS A 146 6.40 15.15 1.72
C LYS A 146 6.99 15.89 2.92
N ASN A 147 6.19 16.18 3.93
CA ASN A 147 6.66 16.85 5.14
C ASN A 147 7.46 15.91 6.04
N GLN A 148 7.08 14.64 6.17
CA GLN A 148 7.88 13.65 6.89
C GLN A 148 9.24 13.39 6.24
N GLN A 149 9.30 13.38 4.91
CA GLN A 149 10.56 13.25 4.18
C GLN A 149 11.51 14.43 4.42
N LYS A 150 10.98 15.67 4.55
CA LYS A 150 11.80 16.84 4.94
C LYS A 150 12.40 16.70 6.35
N LEU A 151 11.75 15.96 7.24
CA LEU A 151 12.24 15.65 8.58
C LEU A 151 13.24 14.47 8.59
N ASN A 152 13.75 14.06 7.42
CA ASN A 152 14.68 12.94 7.23
C ASN A 152 14.15 11.57 7.69
N ARG A 153 12.82 11.39 7.75
CA ARG A 153 12.21 10.07 7.97
C ARG A 153 12.19 9.26 6.68
N LYS A 154 13.04 8.23 6.61
CA LYS A 154 13.23 7.37 5.41
C LYS A 154 12.23 6.22 5.32
N ASP A 155 11.59 5.90 6.43
CA ASP A 155 10.57 4.86 6.60
C ASP A 155 9.23 5.26 5.98
N ILE A 156 8.92 6.57 5.96
CA ILE A 156 7.71 7.12 5.34
C ILE A 156 8.00 7.47 3.87
N VAL A 157 7.25 6.83 2.97
CA VAL A 157 7.38 7.00 1.52
C VAL A 157 6.02 7.28 0.90
N TYR A 158 6.02 7.70 -0.37
CA TYR A 158 4.79 7.89 -1.13
C TYR A 158 3.96 6.61 -1.17
N ILE A 159 2.64 6.77 -1.17
CA ILE A 159 1.69 5.65 -1.00
C ILE A 159 1.87 4.59 -2.07
N TYR A 160 2.08 4.98 -3.33
CA TYR A 160 2.37 4.02 -4.39
C TYR A 160 3.63 3.20 -4.09
N VAL A 161 4.72 3.86 -3.65
CA VAL A 161 5.99 3.18 -3.29
C VAL A 161 5.78 2.28 -2.09
N MET A 162 5.01 2.72 -1.09
CA MET A 162 4.64 1.90 0.07
C MET A 162 3.89 0.63 -0.38
N ALA A 163 2.93 0.75 -1.30
CA ALA A 163 2.21 -0.39 -1.83
C ALA A 163 3.15 -1.36 -2.58
N MET A 164 4.07 -0.85 -3.40
CA MET A 164 5.06 -1.70 -4.08
C MET A 164 5.97 -2.46 -3.09
N ARG A 165 6.38 -1.83 -1.99
CA ARG A 165 7.13 -2.50 -0.91
C ARG A 165 6.31 -3.59 -0.24
N ILE A 166 5.02 -3.35 0.01
CA ILE A 166 4.11 -4.37 0.56
C ILE A 166 3.98 -5.55 -0.40
N TRP A 167 3.83 -5.30 -1.70
CA TRP A 167 3.82 -6.36 -2.72
C TRP A 167 5.08 -7.20 -2.67
N GLN A 168 6.24 -6.53 -2.65
CA GLN A 168 7.52 -7.21 -2.61
C GLN A 168 7.60 -8.15 -1.40
N LEU A 169 7.35 -7.62 -0.20
CA LEU A 169 7.46 -8.36 1.05
C LEU A 169 6.46 -9.52 1.18
N VAL A 170 5.20 -9.31 0.76
CA VAL A 170 4.11 -10.25 1.04
C VAL A 170 3.94 -11.29 -0.07
N PHE A 171 4.21 -10.91 -1.32
CA PHE A 171 3.87 -11.72 -2.49
C PHE A 171 5.11 -12.11 -3.28
N PHE A 172 6.02 -11.19 -3.57
CA PHE A 172 7.21 -11.50 -4.36
C PHE A 172 8.22 -12.33 -3.59
N ASP A 173 8.69 -11.88 -2.43
CA ASP A 173 9.76 -12.54 -1.68
C ASP A 173 9.43 -14.00 -1.32
N PRO A 174 8.20 -14.34 -0.86
CA PRO A 174 7.87 -15.73 -0.55
C PRO A 174 7.72 -16.62 -1.80
N LEU A 175 7.37 -16.04 -2.95
CA LEU A 175 7.05 -16.77 -4.17
C LEU A 175 8.13 -16.68 -5.26
N ASN A 176 9.17 -15.85 -5.07
CA ASN A 176 10.16 -15.51 -6.09
C ASN A 176 10.77 -16.75 -6.77
N ARG A 177 11.08 -17.78 -5.99
CA ARG A 177 11.67 -19.03 -6.46
C ARG A 177 10.67 -19.82 -7.30
N GLN A 178 9.41 -19.89 -6.86
CA GLN A 178 8.36 -20.59 -7.59
C GLN A 178 8.04 -19.88 -8.91
N VAL A 179 7.92 -18.54 -8.87
CA VAL A 179 7.70 -17.70 -10.06
C VAL A 179 8.86 -17.86 -11.04
N THR A 180 10.11 -17.79 -10.57
CA THR A 180 11.30 -17.96 -11.42
C THR A 180 11.33 -19.34 -12.08
N LEU A 181 11.05 -20.40 -11.32
CA LEU A 181 11.01 -21.76 -11.87
C LEU A 181 9.90 -21.94 -12.89
N ALA A 182 8.70 -21.40 -12.63
CA ALA A 182 7.59 -21.41 -13.58
C ALA A 182 7.93 -20.64 -14.86
N CYS A 183 8.55 -19.45 -14.76
CA CYS A 183 9.04 -18.70 -15.92
C CYS A 183 10.04 -19.53 -16.76
N LEU A 184 11.02 -20.17 -16.10
CA LEU A 184 12.02 -20.98 -16.80
C LEU A 184 11.40 -22.20 -17.48
N GLN A 185 10.40 -22.83 -16.86
CA GLN A 185 9.65 -23.92 -17.47
C GLN A 185 8.87 -23.47 -18.71
N LEU A 186 8.20 -22.33 -18.64
CA LEU A 186 7.49 -21.74 -19.80
C LEU A 186 8.45 -21.41 -20.95
N ILE A 187 9.61 -20.82 -20.66
CA ILE A 187 10.65 -20.53 -21.68
C ILE A 187 11.17 -21.84 -22.29
N LYS A 188 11.33 -22.90 -21.49
CA LYS A 188 11.79 -24.21 -22.00
C LYS A 188 10.74 -24.85 -22.92
N ALA A 189 9.46 -24.78 -22.57
CA ALA A 189 8.34 -25.25 -23.38
C ALA A 189 8.22 -24.48 -24.71
N GLU A 190 8.39 -23.15 -24.67
CA GLU A 190 8.43 -22.30 -25.88
C GLU A 190 9.53 -22.76 -26.85
N ARG A 191 10.73 -23.05 -26.34
CA ARG A 191 11.85 -23.57 -27.14
C ARG A 191 11.59 -24.96 -27.73
N GLN A 192 10.63 -25.70 -27.19
CA GLN A 192 10.21 -27.01 -27.68
C GLN A 192 9.02 -26.93 -28.65
N ASN A 193 8.65 -25.71 -29.09
CA ASN A 193 7.49 -25.42 -29.95
C ASN A 193 6.12 -25.78 -29.32
N GLU A 194 6.03 -25.80 -27.99
CA GLU A 194 4.73 -25.89 -27.32
C GLU A 194 4.02 -24.52 -27.36
N VAL A 195 2.69 -24.53 -27.52
CA VAL A 195 1.89 -23.29 -27.55
C VAL A 195 1.76 -22.75 -26.13
N ILE A 196 2.59 -21.76 -25.79
CA ILE A 196 2.55 -21.08 -24.50
C ILE A 196 1.87 -19.71 -24.58
N ASN A 197 1.28 -19.26 -23.46
CA ASN A 197 0.71 -17.91 -23.35
C ASN A 197 1.79 -16.89 -22.96
N THR A 198 2.54 -16.39 -23.94
CA THR A 198 3.65 -15.43 -23.76
C THR A 198 3.24 -14.13 -23.03
N ARG A 199 1.96 -13.74 -23.07
CA ARG A 199 1.45 -12.57 -22.34
C ARG A 199 1.57 -12.71 -20.82
N LEU A 200 1.58 -13.93 -20.31
CA LEU A 200 1.77 -14.17 -18.88
C LEU A 200 3.21 -13.81 -18.47
N ILE A 201 4.19 -14.09 -19.33
CA ILE A 201 5.61 -13.82 -19.04
C ILE A 201 5.86 -12.31 -19.02
N SER A 202 5.36 -11.58 -20.02
CA SER A 202 5.48 -10.11 -20.07
C SER A 202 4.72 -9.40 -18.96
N GLY A 203 3.73 -10.05 -18.33
CA GLY A 203 2.96 -9.46 -17.25
C GLY A 203 3.67 -9.51 -15.90
N VAL A 204 4.69 -10.38 -15.76
CA VAL A 204 5.40 -10.67 -14.49
C VAL A 204 6.79 -10.05 -14.44
N ILE A 205 7.42 -9.83 -15.61
CA ILE A 205 8.72 -9.14 -15.78
C ILE A 205 8.47 -7.63 -15.91
#